data_AF-A0A1N6R8X8-F1
#
_entry.id   AF-A0A1N6R8X8-F1
#
_cell.length_a   1.000
_cell.length_b   1.000
_cell.length_c   1.000
_cell.angle_alpha   90.00
_cell.angle_beta   90.00
_cell.angle_gamma   90.00
#
_symmetry.space_group_name_H-M   'P 1'
#
loop_
_entity.id
_entity.type
_entity.pdbx_description
1 polymer ?
#
loop_
_entity_poly.entity_id
_entity_poly.type
_entity_poly.pdbx_seq_one_letter_code
_entity_poly.pdbx_strand_id
1 'polypeptide(L)'
;MSWGCAIGLCLGLSLCAPVAEAAKKKAAPATMESRVVRPGSYVWQPERSPDGAVLVVVSLPEQRAHIYRGGKRIGLTTVSTGSEGRDTPAGHFEILQKRVVHHSNLYDDAPMPFMQRLTWDGIALHAGAVPGYPASHGCIRLPRKLAEQLFAITDIGTRVIVADEHEYAEVTYPGDAAPVDALTGAYIFPDAPPPPPPAEPPSQRVTVMGDGRVVRVEGAGATSSPGAVVVPAPTANPTGSGYQPYSAPVTDPAKRVPPPAKP
;
A
#
# COMPACT_ATOMS: atom_id res chain seq x y z
N MET A 1 17.13 -19.36 104.29
CA MET A 1 16.06 -18.38 103.97
C MET A 1 16.58 -17.52 102.83
N SER A 2 15.88 -17.57 101.69
CA SER A 2 15.87 -16.68 100.51
C SER A 2 17.15 -15.92 100.10
N TRP A 3 17.57 -16.05 98.84
CA TRP A 3 17.54 -14.96 97.85
C TRP A 3 17.86 -15.50 96.45
N GLY A 4 16.89 -15.41 95.55
CA GLY A 4 17.01 -15.80 94.15
C GLY A 4 17.57 -14.66 93.29
N CYS A 5 18.40 -15.01 92.32
CA CYS A 5 18.88 -14.11 91.28
C CYS A 5 18.17 -14.49 89.97
N ALA A 6 17.18 -13.70 89.56
CA ALA A 6 16.49 -13.89 88.28
C ALA A 6 17.20 -13.05 87.20
N ILE A 7 17.94 -13.73 86.32
CA ILE A 7 18.52 -13.14 85.11
C ILE A 7 17.43 -13.17 84.03
N GLY A 8 16.97 -12.00 83.62
CA GLY A 8 16.05 -11.84 82.49
C GLY A 8 16.78 -12.10 81.16
N LEU A 9 16.38 -13.15 80.46
CA LEU A 9 16.81 -13.42 79.08
C LEU A 9 15.74 -12.87 78.12
N CYS A 10 16.04 -11.74 77.46
CA CYS A 10 15.22 -11.22 76.37
C CYS A 10 15.42 -12.08 75.11
N LEU A 11 14.43 -12.92 74.76
CA LEU A 11 14.35 -13.55 73.45
C LEU A 11 13.92 -12.51 72.40
N GLY A 12 14.86 -12.05 71.58
CA GLY A 12 14.56 -11.32 70.36
C GLY A 12 14.09 -12.28 69.25
N LEU A 13 12.80 -12.30 68.95
CA LEU A 13 12.28 -12.94 67.73
C LEU A 13 12.72 -12.11 66.51
N SER A 14 13.72 -12.57 65.79
CA SER A 14 14.07 -12.04 64.47
C SER A 14 13.09 -12.59 63.43
N LEU A 15 12.07 -11.80 63.09
CA LEU A 15 11.19 -12.01 61.95
C LEU A 15 12.01 -11.83 60.65
N CYS A 16 12.49 -12.93 60.09
CA CYS A 16 12.97 -12.96 58.71
C CYS A 16 11.74 -12.95 57.79
N ALA A 17 11.36 -11.78 57.29
CA ALA A 17 10.32 -11.68 56.27
C ALA A 17 10.86 -12.26 54.95
N PRO A 18 10.10 -13.12 54.23
CA PRO A 18 10.52 -13.56 52.92
C PRO A 18 10.44 -12.36 51.97
N VAL A 19 11.58 -12.01 51.36
CA VAL A 19 11.59 -11.13 50.20
C VAL A 19 10.90 -11.91 49.09
N ALA A 20 9.63 -11.60 48.85
CA ALA A 20 8.91 -12.10 47.69
C ALA A 20 9.58 -11.53 46.45
N GLU A 21 10.38 -12.35 45.78
CA GLU A 21 10.94 -12.05 44.46
C GLU A 21 9.76 -11.85 43.50
N ALA A 22 9.44 -10.59 43.22
CA ALA A 22 8.39 -10.23 42.28
C ALA A 22 8.82 -10.68 40.88
N ALA A 23 8.36 -11.86 40.47
CA ALA A 23 8.55 -12.38 39.12
C ALA A 23 8.01 -11.35 38.11
N LYS A 24 8.91 -10.67 37.40
CA LYS A 24 8.56 -9.80 36.27
C LYS A 24 7.79 -10.62 35.24
N LYS A 25 6.48 -10.44 35.17
CA LYS A 25 5.66 -10.98 34.07
C LYS A 25 6.27 -10.49 32.75
N LYS A 26 6.80 -11.42 31.96
CA LYS A 26 7.29 -11.15 30.61
C LYS A 26 6.08 -10.68 29.79
N ALA A 27 6.02 -9.39 29.46
CA ALA A 27 4.93 -8.84 28.67
C ALA A 27 4.82 -9.61 27.35
N ALA A 28 3.59 -9.91 26.92
CA ALA A 28 3.35 -10.49 25.60
C ALA A 28 4.04 -9.61 24.54
N PRO A 29 4.60 -10.20 23.46
CA PRO A 29 5.29 -9.42 22.45
C PRO A 29 4.35 -8.38 21.85
N ALA A 30 4.76 -7.11 21.89
CA ALA A 30 3.97 -6.00 21.35
C ALA A 30 3.72 -6.20 19.85
N THR A 31 2.44 -6.23 19.45
CA THR A 31 1.98 -6.42 18.07
C THR A 31 2.40 -5.25 17.18
N MET A 32 2.34 -5.42 15.84
CA MET A 32 2.67 -4.32 14.92
C MET A 32 1.72 -3.13 15.12
N GLU A 33 0.43 -3.40 15.33
CA GLU A 33 -0.62 -2.39 15.57
C GLU A 33 -0.29 -1.49 16.75
N SER A 34 0.19 -2.08 17.86
CA SER A 34 0.57 -1.31 19.06
C SER A 34 1.75 -0.35 18.84
N ARG A 35 2.54 -0.56 17.78
CA ARG A 35 3.68 0.28 17.40
C ARG A 35 3.31 1.32 16.34
N VAL A 36 2.24 1.10 15.60
CA VAL A 36 1.76 1.97 14.50
C VAL A 36 0.53 2.77 14.95
N VAL A 37 0.76 3.64 15.94
CA VAL A 37 -0.29 4.42 16.61
C VAL A 37 -0.24 5.92 16.32
N ARG A 38 0.90 6.43 15.82
CA ARG A 38 1.08 7.86 15.53
C ARG A 38 1.11 8.12 14.02
N PRO A 39 0.66 9.29 13.55
CA PRO A 39 0.88 9.71 12.18
C PRO A 39 2.36 9.59 11.79
N GLY A 40 2.62 8.99 10.63
CA GLY A 40 3.97 8.74 10.11
C GLY A 40 4.70 7.56 10.76
N SER A 41 4.12 6.86 11.73
CA SER A 41 4.73 5.69 12.34
C SER A 41 4.61 4.45 11.45
N TYR A 42 5.57 3.54 11.60
CA TYR A 42 5.58 2.29 10.86
C TYR A 42 6.43 1.22 11.56
N VAL A 43 6.19 -0.03 11.20
CA VAL A 43 7.02 -1.19 11.52
C VAL A 43 7.47 -1.83 10.22
N TRP A 44 8.75 -2.23 10.16
CA TRP A 44 9.36 -2.93 9.04
C TRP A 44 10.20 -4.09 9.57
N GLN A 45 9.83 -5.32 9.20
CA GLN A 45 10.42 -6.58 9.67
C GLN A 45 10.52 -7.58 8.49
N PRO A 46 11.36 -7.29 7.48
CA PRO A 46 11.50 -8.12 6.28
C PRO A 46 11.90 -9.56 6.61
N GLU A 47 12.69 -9.77 7.67
CA GLU A 47 13.14 -11.08 8.15
C GLU A 47 12.01 -12.04 8.51
N ARG A 48 10.77 -11.55 8.72
CA ARG A 48 9.62 -12.42 9.01
C ARG A 48 9.27 -13.37 7.86
N SER A 49 9.63 -12.98 6.63
CA SER A 49 9.46 -13.75 5.41
C SER A 49 10.53 -13.27 4.41
N PRO A 50 11.67 -13.97 4.25
CA PRO A 50 12.80 -13.47 3.46
C PRO A 50 12.49 -13.39 1.95
N ASP A 51 11.66 -14.31 1.46
CA ASP A 51 11.37 -14.50 0.03
C ASP A 51 9.86 -14.56 -0.26
N GLY A 52 9.50 -14.43 -1.53
CA GLY A 52 8.13 -14.59 -2.03
C GLY A 52 7.56 -13.31 -2.64
N ALA A 53 6.38 -13.44 -3.26
CA ALA A 53 5.69 -12.32 -3.89
C ALA A 53 5.26 -11.28 -2.85
N VAL A 54 5.37 -10.00 -3.24
CA VAL A 54 4.99 -8.86 -2.42
C VAL A 54 3.54 -8.46 -2.74
N LEU A 55 2.80 -8.09 -1.70
CA LEU A 55 1.46 -7.54 -1.79
C LEU A 55 1.36 -6.33 -0.86
N VAL A 56 0.72 -5.27 -1.33
CA VAL A 56 0.35 -4.13 -0.49
C VAL A 56 -1.17 -4.08 -0.38
N VAL A 57 -1.69 -3.99 0.83
CA VAL A 57 -3.11 -3.72 1.09
C VAL A 57 -3.22 -2.39 1.80
N VAL A 58 -3.94 -1.45 1.21
CA VAL A 58 -4.20 -0.12 1.76
C VAL A 58 -5.63 -0.09 2.27
N SER A 59 -5.79 0.05 3.58
CA SER A 59 -7.07 0.27 4.22
C SER A 59 -7.33 1.78 4.29
N LEU A 60 -8.31 2.24 3.50
CA LEU A 60 -8.76 3.63 3.53
C LEU A 60 -9.34 4.04 4.90
N PRO A 61 -10.26 3.28 5.54
CA PRO A 61 -10.82 3.68 6.83
C PRO A 61 -9.79 3.64 7.96
N GLU A 62 -8.82 2.71 7.93
CA GLU A 62 -7.75 2.71 8.94
C GLU A 62 -6.64 3.73 8.67
N GLN A 63 -6.61 4.35 7.48
CA GLN A 63 -5.45 5.12 6.99
C GLN A 63 -4.14 4.36 7.20
N ARG A 64 -4.11 3.08 6.78
CA ARG A 64 -2.96 2.19 6.93
C ARG A 64 -2.64 1.44 5.65
N ALA A 65 -1.36 1.10 5.50
CA ALA A 65 -0.90 0.13 4.52
C ALA A 65 -0.22 -1.06 5.20
N HIS A 66 -0.62 -2.25 4.78
CA HIS A 66 -0.14 -3.55 5.23
C HIS A 66 0.70 -4.13 4.10
N ILE A 67 1.95 -4.46 4.40
CA ILE A 67 2.91 -4.96 3.42
C ILE A 67 3.16 -6.43 3.72
N TYR A 68 2.88 -7.30 2.75
CA TYR A 68 3.06 -8.74 2.86
C TYR A 68 4.17 -9.20 1.91
N ARG A 69 4.86 -10.27 2.31
CA ARG A 69 5.78 -11.00 1.44
C ARG A 69 5.65 -12.49 1.73
N GLY A 70 5.43 -13.29 0.68
CA GLY A 70 5.21 -14.74 0.85
C GLY A 70 4.01 -15.04 1.77
N GLY A 71 2.94 -14.24 1.67
CA GLY A 71 1.71 -14.41 2.45
C GLY A 71 1.77 -13.95 3.92
N LYS A 72 2.92 -13.46 4.40
CA LYS A 72 3.09 -13.00 5.79
C LYS A 72 3.37 -11.50 5.84
N ARG A 73 2.75 -10.79 6.77
CA ARG A 73 2.93 -9.34 6.92
C ARG A 73 4.37 -9.04 7.33
N ILE A 74 5.09 -8.26 6.56
CA ILE A 74 6.46 -7.82 6.89
C ILE A 74 6.51 -6.34 7.26
N GLY A 75 5.44 -5.59 7.02
CA GLY A 75 5.36 -4.19 7.40
C GLY A 75 3.93 -3.72 7.65
N LEU A 76 3.82 -2.69 8.47
CA LEU A 76 2.59 -1.96 8.75
C LEU A 76 2.93 -0.48 8.89
N THR A 77 2.15 0.40 8.27
CA THR A 77 2.40 1.85 8.33
C THR A 77 1.09 2.64 8.35
N THR A 78 1.10 3.82 8.96
CA THR A 78 0.09 4.84 8.68
C THR A 78 0.33 5.47 7.31
N VAL A 79 -0.73 5.80 6.59
CA VAL A 79 -0.68 6.51 5.30
C VAL A 79 -1.48 7.81 5.34
N SER A 80 -1.37 8.62 4.29
CA SER A 80 -2.29 9.73 4.04
C SER A 80 -2.77 9.66 2.60
N THR A 81 -4.06 9.39 2.44
CA THR A 81 -4.72 9.18 1.14
C THR A 81 -5.38 10.47 0.64
N GLY A 82 -6.17 10.35 -0.44
CA GLY A 82 -6.93 11.44 -1.04
C GLY A 82 -7.86 12.13 -0.06
N SER A 83 -7.83 13.46 -0.01
CA SER A 83 -8.82 14.25 0.73
C SER A 83 -10.20 14.19 0.05
N GLU A 84 -11.24 14.59 0.76
CA GLU A 84 -12.59 14.75 0.20
C GLU A 84 -12.58 15.48 -1.15
N GLY A 85 -13.27 14.91 -2.14
CA GLY A 85 -13.33 15.41 -3.52
C GLY A 85 -12.09 15.12 -4.37
N ARG A 86 -11.10 14.43 -3.81
CA ARG A 86 -9.89 13.94 -4.48
C ARG A 86 -9.52 12.57 -3.94
N ASP A 87 -10.53 11.71 -3.84
CA ASP A 87 -10.45 10.45 -3.14
C ASP A 87 -9.45 9.50 -3.80
N THR A 88 -8.83 8.65 -2.98
CA THR A 88 -8.06 7.52 -3.51
C THR A 88 -9.05 6.44 -3.93
N PRO A 89 -9.04 5.99 -5.20
CA PRO A 89 -9.99 4.98 -5.65
C PRO A 89 -9.70 3.63 -4.98
N ALA A 90 -10.75 2.94 -4.51
CA ALA A 90 -10.68 1.54 -4.15
C ALA A 90 -10.46 0.67 -5.40
N GLY A 91 -9.81 -0.49 -5.25
CA GLY A 91 -9.52 -1.35 -6.39
C GLY A 91 -8.35 -2.32 -6.22
N HIS A 92 -8.22 -3.22 -7.18
CA HIS A 92 -7.01 -4.01 -7.41
C HIS A 92 -6.15 -3.32 -8.46
N PHE A 93 -4.95 -2.91 -8.07
CA PHE A 93 -3.98 -2.22 -8.91
C PHE A 93 -2.69 -3.02 -9.01
N GLU A 94 -1.92 -2.75 -10.06
CA GLU A 94 -0.54 -3.20 -10.18
C GLU A 94 0.38 -2.00 -10.26
N ILE A 95 1.62 -2.14 -9.79
CA ILE A 95 2.62 -1.10 -9.96
C ILE A 95 3.00 -1.03 -11.45
N LEU A 96 2.63 0.06 -12.10
CA LEU A 96 2.83 0.29 -13.54
C LEU A 96 4.19 0.89 -13.84
N GLN A 97 4.67 1.76 -12.95
CA GLN A 97 5.93 2.49 -13.13
C GLN A 97 6.57 2.78 -11.78
N LYS A 98 7.89 2.90 -11.77
CA LYS A 98 8.68 3.21 -10.58
C LYS A 98 9.73 4.28 -10.89
N ARG A 99 9.82 5.31 -10.05
CA ARG A 99 10.86 6.36 -10.15
C ARG A 99 11.33 6.80 -8.77
N VAL A 100 12.64 6.82 -8.54
CA VAL A 100 13.24 7.29 -7.28
C VAL A 100 13.03 8.79 -7.11
N VAL A 101 13.30 9.54 -8.18
CA VAL A 101 13.05 10.99 -8.27
C VAL A 101 11.93 11.20 -9.28
N HIS A 102 10.78 11.66 -8.81
CA HIS A 102 9.64 12.04 -9.63
C HIS A 102 9.06 13.33 -9.07
N HIS A 103 8.53 14.15 -9.96
CA HIS A 103 7.77 15.34 -9.64
C HIS A 103 6.42 15.24 -10.34
N SER A 104 5.38 15.76 -9.70
CA SER A 104 4.03 15.69 -10.24
C SER A 104 3.89 16.58 -11.47
N ASN A 105 3.50 15.99 -12.60
CA ASN A 105 3.16 16.74 -13.80
C ASN A 105 1.86 17.58 -13.65
N LEU A 106 1.03 17.28 -12.66
CA LEU A 106 -0.29 17.89 -12.45
C LEU A 106 -0.31 18.91 -11.31
N TYR A 107 0.66 18.87 -10.40
CA TYR A 107 0.66 19.66 -9.18
C TYR A 107 2.00 20.35 -8.96
N ASP A 108 2.23 21.45 -9.68
CA ASP A 108 3.34 22.42 -9.46
C ASP A 108 4.71 21.77 -9.21
N ASP A 109 5.05 20.73 -9.98
CA ASP A 109 6.32 19.98 -9.84
C ASP A 109 6.54 19.43 -8.42
N ALA A 110 5.48 19.14 -7.67
CA ALA A 110 5.58 18.69 -6.30
C ALA A 110 6.36 17.37 -6.22
N PRO A 111 7.36 17.26 -5.32
CA PRO A 111 8.21 16.08 -5.25
C PRO A 111 7.43 14.85 -4.78
N MET A 112 7.61 13.75 -5.52
CA MET A 112 7.05 12.43 -5.24
C MET A 112 8.17 11.38 -5.17
N PRO A 113 9.02 11.39 -4.13
CA PRO A 113 10.15 10.48 -4.07
C PRO A 113 9.70 9.03 -3.89
N PHE A 114 10.43 8.09 -4.51
CA PHE A 114 10.10 6.66 -4.51
C PHE A 114 8.69 6.38 -5.04
N MET A 115 8.29 7.11 -6.09
CA MET A 115 7.00 6.97 -6.72
C MET A 115 6.83 5.57 -7.32
N GLN A 116 5.66 4.97 -7.06
CA GLN A 116 5.19 3.73 -7.64
C GLN A 116 3.77 3.95 -8.15
N ARG A 117 3.61 4.07 -9.47
CA ARG A 117 2.36 4.43 -10.14
C ARG A 117 1.37 3.27 -10.14
N LEU A 118 0.12 3.54 -9.81
CA LEU A 118 -0.98 2.57 -9.81
C LEU A 118 -1.93 2.78 -10.99
N THR A 119 -2.07 4.04 -11.43
CA THR A 119 -2.97 4.40 -12.53
C THR A 119 -2.30 5.40 -13.47
N TRP A 120 -2.77 5.42 -14.73
CA TRP A 120 -2.23 6.33 -15.74
C TRP A 120 -2.68 7.79 -15.53
N ASP A 121 -3.80 8.01 -14.86
CA ASP A 121 -4.33 9.34 -14.54
C ASP A 121 -3.60 10.04 -13.38
N GLY A 122 -2.79 9.34 -12.58
CA GLY A 122 -1.93 10.02 -11.59
C GLY A 122 -1.76 9.34 -10.24
N ILE A 123 -2.57 8.35 -9.89
CA ILE A 123 -2.55 7.75 -8.55
C ILE A 123 -1.30 6.91 -8.37
N ALA A 124 -0.61 7.12 -7.25
CA ALA A 124 0.65 6.46 -6.93
C ALA A 124 0.86 6.32 -5.42
N LEU A 125 1.68 5.34 -5.03
CA LEU A 125 2.35 5.30 -3.74
C LEU A 125 3.62 6.16 -3.84
N HIS A 126 3.88 7.03 -2.86
CA HIS A 126 5.15 7.77 -2.81
C HIS A 126 5.44 8.31 -1.39
N ALA A 127 6.69 8.73 -1.16
CA ALA A 127 7.04 9.44 0.07
C ALA A 127 6.33 10.80 0.14
N GLY A 128 5.77 11.15 1.30
CA GLY A 128 5.16 12.45 1.54
C GLY A 128 4.80 12.69 3.00
N ALA A 129 4.17 13.83 3.28
CA ALA A 129 3.66 14.12 4.62
C ALA A 129 2.50 13.19 4.99
N VAL A 130 2.55 12.64 6.20
CA VAL A 130 1.51 11.75 6.75
C VAL A 130 0.96 12.38 8.03
N PRO A 131 0.00 13.33 7.92
CA PRO A 131 -0.50 14.09 9.07
C PRO A 131 -1.50 13.32 9.95
N GLY A 132 -1.91 12.12 9.53
CA GLY A 132 -2.85 11.27 10.29
C GLY A 132 -4.28 11.31 9.78
N TYR A 133 -4.52 11.99 8.66
CA TYR A 133 -5.80 12.05 7.97
C TYR A 133 -5.58 12.12 6.45
N PRO A 134 -6.61 11.83 5.63
CA PRO A 134 -6.53 11.97 4.18
C PRO A 134 -6.29 13.43 3.78
N ALA A 135 -5.19 13.69 3.09
CA ALA A 135 -4.73 15.05 2.80
C ALA A 135 -4.07 15.19 1.43
N SER A 136 -4.21 14.19 0.56
CA SER A 136 -3.60 14.14 -0.77
C SER A 136 -4.57 14.47 -1.90
N HIS A 137 -4.03 14.53 -3.12
CA HIS A 137 -4.80 14.62 -4.36
C HIS A 137 -5.00 13.22 -4.96
N GLY A 138 -5.39 12.24 -4.14
CA GLY A 138 -5.62 10.84 -4.52
C GLY A 138 -4.42 9.90 -4.32
N CYS A 139 -3.18 10.40 -4.33
CA CYS A 139 -2.01 9.56 -4.07
C CYS A 139 -1.96 9.01 -2.62
N ILE A 140 -1.31 7.88 -2.44
CA ILE A 140 -1.11 7.26 -1.12
C ILE A 140 0.27 7.66 -0.61
N ARG A 141 0.32 8.57 0.37
CA ARG A 141 1.58 9.04 0.95
C ARG A 141 2.08 8.12 2.05
N LEU A 142 3.37 7.85 2.01
CA LEU A 142 4.09 6.97 2.94
C LEU A 142 5.17 7.75 3.70
N PRO A 143 5.54 7.33 4.92
CA PRO A 143 6.75 7.81 5.58
C PRO A 143 7.98 7.55 4.69
N ARG A 144 8.85 8.55 4.53
CA ARG A 144 9.93 8.51 3.52
C ARG A 144 10.81 7.26 3.58
N LYS A 145 11.25 6.85 4.76
CA LYS A 145 12.12 5.68 4.93
C LYS A 145 11.40 4.37 4.61
N LEU A 146 10.10 4.26 4.95
CA LEU A 146 9.30 3.13 4.52
C LEU A 146 9.08 3.14 3.00
N ALA A 147 8.83 4.29 2.39
CA ALA A 147 8.66 4.39 0.94
C ALA A 147 9.90 3.87 0.18
N GLU A 148 11.10 4.22 0.66
CA GLU A 148 12.36 3.68 0.16
C GLU A 148 12.46 2.16 0.32
N GLN A 149 12.15 1.64 1.51
CA GLN A 149 12.19 0.20 1.81
C GLN A 149 11.19 -0.59 0.96
N LEU A 150 9.97 -0.07 0.79
CA LEU A 150 8.95 -0.67 -0.05
C LEU A 150 9.40 -0.65 -1.52
N PHE A 151 9.87 0.50 -2.00
CA PHE A 151 10.38 0.63 -3.36
C PHE A 151 11.51 -0.35 -3.66
N ALA A 152 12.34 -0.69 -2.69
CA ALA A 152 13.42 -1.66 -2.89
C ALA A 152 12.93 -3.10 -3.09
N ILE A 153 11.75 -3.47 -2.59
CA ILE A 153 11.25 -4.86 -2.62
C ILE A 153 10.11 -5.09 -3.61
N THR A 154 9.48 -4.04 -4.13
CA THR A 154 8.42 -4.16 -5.14
C THR A 154 9.02 -4.21 -6.54
N ASP A 155 8.27 -4.76 -7.48
CA ASP A 155 8.55 -4.73 -8.91
C ASP A 155 7.36 -4.16 -9.70
N ILE A 156 7.57 -3.84 -10.98
CA ILE A 156 6.45 -3.60 -11.89
C ILE A 156 5.57 -4.86 -11.92
N GLY A 157 4.25 -4.70 -11.83
CA GLY A 157 3.29 -5.80 -11.69
C GLY A 157 3.00 -6.20 -10.24
N THR A 158 3.74 -5.68 -9.26
CA THR A 158 3.44 -5.95 -7.84
C THR A 158 2.03 -5.46 -7.51
N ARG A 159 1.24 -6.32 -6.86
CA ARG A 159 -0.17 -6.07 -6.57
C ARG A 159 -0.33 -5.12 -5.39
N VAL A 160 -1.26 -4.17 -5.57
CA VAL A 160 -1.70 -3.21 -4.56
C VAL A 160 -3.20 -3.24 -4.52
N ILE A 161 -3.78 -3.59 -3.37
CA ILE A 161 -5.22 -3.50 -3.14
C ILE A 161 -5.49 -2.25 -2.32
N VAL A 162 -6.45 -1.45 -2.76
CA VAL A 162 -7.00 -0.34 -1.97
C VAL A 162 -8.43 -0.72 -1.60
N ALA A 163 -8.72 -0.76 -0.32
CA ALA A 163 -9.99 -1.26 0.22
C ALA A 163 -10.69 -0.20 1.06
N ASP A 164 -12.01 -0.15 0.93
CA ASP A 164 -12.92 0.58 1.81
C ASP A 164 -14.03 -0.35 2.32
N GLU A 165 -14.99 0.18 3.07
CA GLU A 165 -16.05 -0.65 3.67
C GLU A 165 -17.17 -1.04 2.70
N HIS A 166 -17.27 -0.37 1.55
CA HIS A 166 -18.26 -0.62 0.51
C HIS A 166 -17.70 -1.50 -0.61
N GLU A 167 -16.43 -1.34 -0.93
CA GLU A 167 -15.66 -2.10 -1.89
C GLU A 167 -14.50 -2.81 -1.19
N TYR A 168 -14.50 -4.15 -1.21
CA TYR A 168 -13.47 -5.01 -0.61
C TYR A 168 -13.47 -5.08 0.92
N ALA A 169 -14.64 -5.04 1.55
CA ALA A 169 -14.84 -5.07 3.00
C ALA A 169 -14.05 -6.20 3.72
N GLU A 170 -13.87 -7.34 3.05
CA GLU A 170 -13.17 -8.52 3.56
C GLU A 170 -11.65 -8.33 3.72
N VAL A 171 -11.06 -7.31 3.10
CA VAL A 171 -9.61 -7.00 3.22
C VAL A 171 -9.33 -5.64 3.83
N THR A 172 -10.38 -4.92 4.23
CA THR A 172 -10.31 -3.59 4.84
C THR A 172 -9.64 -3.59 6.21
N TYR A 173 -9.72 -4.71 6.93
CA TYR A 173 -9.11 -4.89 8.26
C TYR A 173 -8.21 -6.14 8.29
N PRO A 174 -7.10 -6.16 7.54
CA PRO A 174 -6.37 -7.40 7.29
C PRO A 174 -5.41 -7.75 8.45
N GLY A 175 -5.36 -9.04 8.77
CA GLY A 175 -4.57 -9.58 9.88
C GLY A 175 -3.08 -9.73 9.58
N ASP A 176 -2.46 -10.76 10.15
CA ASP A 176 -1.03 -11.04 9.98
C ASP A 176 -0.70 -11.87 8.71
N ALA A 177 -1.70 -12.62 8.22
CA ALA A 177 -1.63 -13.34 6.95
C ALA A 177 -2.27 -12.50 5.83
N ALA A 178 -1.71 -12.60 4.63
CA ALA A 178 -2.25 -11.93 3.46
C ALA A 178 -3.68 -12.44 3.16
N PRO A 179 -4.65 -11.54 2.93
CA PRO A 179 -6.02 -11.95 2.63
C PRO A 179 -6.21 -12.33 1.14
N VAL A 180 -5.24 -12.00 0.29
CA VAL A 180 -5.22 -12.36 -1.13
C VAL A 180 -3.91 -13.01 -1.53
N ASP A 181 -3.96 -13.80 -2.59
CA ASP A 181 -2.79 -14.33 -3.26
C ASP A 181 -2.05 -13.20 -3.98
N ALA A 182 -0.77 -13.03 -3.69
CA ALA A 182 0.01 -11.90 -4.18
C ALA A 182 0.31 -11.96 -5.69
N LEU A 183 0.17 -13.13 -6.33
CA LEU A 183 0.44 -13.31 -7.76
C LEU A 183 -0.80 -13.10 -8.62
N THR A 184 -1.93 -13.62 -8.16
CA THR A 184 -3.21 -13.63 -8.89
C THR A 184 -4.12 -12.49 -8.44
N GLY A 185 -3.98 -12.04 -7.20
CA GLY A 185 -4.89 -11.12 -6.52
C GLY A 185 -6.23 -11.75 -6.14
N ALA A 186 -6.36 -13.07 -6.23
CA ALA A 186 -7.54 -13.79 -5.77
C ALA A 186 -7.58 -13.83 -4.24
N TYR A 187 -8.76 -13.72 -3.65
CA TYR A 187 -8.95 -13.92 -2.22
C TYR A 187 -8.59 -15.34 -1.80
N ILE A 188 -8.01 -15.50 -0.61
CA ILE A 188 -7.63 -16.81 -0.06
C ILE A 188 -8.71 -17.37 0.89
N PHE A 189 -9.89 -16.73 0.97
CA PHE A 189 -11.02 -17.24 1.76
C PHE A 189 -11.91 -18.18 0.93
N PRO A 190 -12.50 -19.24 1.54
CA PRO A 190 -13.28 -20.24 0.81
C PRO A 190 -14.57 -19.70 0.15
N ASP A 191 -15.09 -18.55 0.57
CA ASP A 191 -16.37 -17.99 0.10
C ASP A 191 -16.26 -16.56 -0.47
N ALA A 192 -15.06 -16.07 -0.77
CA ALA A 192 -14.89 -14.70 -1.26
C ALA A 192 -15.40 -14.55 -2.72
N PRO A 193 -16.13 -13.46 -3.04
CA PRO A 193 -16.52 -13.18 -4.42
C PRO A 193 -15.25 -13.02 -5.28
N PRO A 194 -15.26 -13.44 -6.57
CA PRO A 194 -14.10 -13.25 -7.43
C PRO A 194 -13.72 -11.76 -7.46
N PRO A 195 -12.43 -11.40 -7.43
CA PRO A 195 -12.03 -10.01 -7.52
C PRO A 195 -12.66 -9.41 -8.79
N PRO A 196 -13.21 -8.19 -8.72
CA PRO A 196 -13.75 -7.54 -9.89
C PRO A 196 -12.62 -7.40 -10.92
N PRO A 197 -12.96 -7.47 -12.22
CA PRO A 197 -11.96 -7.30 -13.26
C PRO A 197 -11.27 -5.94 -13.08
N PRO A 198 -9.96 -5.83 -13.41
CA PRO A 198 -9.28 -4.54 -13.40
C PRO A 198 -10.11 -3.51 -14.17
N ALA A 199 -10.30 -2.32 -13.60
CA ALA A 199 -11.02 -1.25 -14.28
C ALA A 199 -10.39 -1.03 -15.66
N GLU A 200 -11.19 -1.13 -16.73
CA GLU A 200 -10.69 -0.86 -18.08
C GLU A 200 -10.20 0.59 -18.10
N PRO A 201 -8.96 0.86 -18.55
CA PRO A 201 -8.52 2.23 -18.75
C PRO A 201 -9.49 2.92 -19.72
N PRO A 202 -9.78 4.22 -19.57
CA PRO A 202 -10.70 4.91 -20.45
C PRO A 202 -10.31 4.67 -21.91
N SER A 203 -11.18 3.98 -22.66
CA SER A 203 -10.90 3.66 -24.05
C SER A 203 -11.02 4.93 -24.89
N GLN A 204 -9.89 5.40 -25.37
CA GLN A 204 -9.85 6.53 -26.28
C GLN A 204 -10.01 5.99 -27.71
N ARG A 205 -11.14 6.28 -28.36
CA ARG A 205 -11.25 6.01 -29.81
C ARG A 205 -10.47 7.08 -30.55
N VAL A 206 -9.42 6.64 -31.24
CA VAL A 206 -8.63 7.47 -32.14
C VAL A 206 -9.09 7.15 -33.55
N THR A 207 -9.75 8.11 -34.20
CA THR A 207 -10.09 7.98 -35.63
C THR A 207 -8.98 8.67 -36.43
N VAL A 208 -8.28 7.87 -37.23
CA VAL A 208 -7.34 8.39 -38.23
C VAL A 208 -8.13 8.61 -39.51
N MET A 209 -8.36 9.87 -39.86
CA MET A 209 -9.00 10.26 -41.11
C MET A 209 -8.02 9.98 -42.27
N GLY A 210 -8.53 9.69 -43.47
CA GLY A 210 -7.71 9.38 -44.65
C GLY A 210 -6.78 10.51 -45.14
N ASP A 211 -6.85 11.69 -44.52
CA ASP A 211 -5.98 12.85 -44.73
C ASP A 211 -4.82 12.94 -43.72
N GLY A 212 -4.66 11.93 -42.85
CA GLY A 212 -3.61 11.87 -41.83
C GLY A 212 -3.92 12.63 -40.54
N ARG A 213 -5.10 13.24 -40.41
CA ARG A 213 -5.51 13.89 -39.15
C ARG A 213 -6.01 12.86 -38.14
N VAL A 214 -5.61 13.06 -36.89
CA VAL A 214 -5.95 12.21 -35.76
C VAL A 214 -6.99 12.92 -34.89
N VAL A 215 -8.21 12.39 -34.81
CA VAL A 215 -9.27 12.92 -33.93
C VAL A 215 -9.40 12.02 -32.70
N ARG A 216 -9.22 12.62 -31.52
CA ARG A 216 -9.45 12.02 -30.21
C ARG A 216 -10.92 12.22 -29.82
N VAL A 217 -11.68 11.14 -29.69
CA VAL A 217 -13.05 11.20 -29.16
C VAL A 217 -13.05 10.62 -27.76
N GLU A 218 -13.38 11.44 -26.77
CA GLU A 218 -13.69 10.99 -25.40
C GLU A 218 -15.16 10.57 -25.35
N GLY A 219 -15.43 9.36 -24.86
CA GLY A 219 -16.77 8.80 -24.82
C GLY A 219 -17.36 8.80 -23.41
N ALA A 220 -18.30 9.70 -23.16
CA ALA A 220 -19.50 9.45 -22.36
C ALA A 220 -20.57 10.53 -22.67
N GLY A 221 -21.70 10.13 -23.28
CA GLY A 221 -22.94 10.94 -23.36
C GLY A 221 -22.92 12.12 -24.34
N ALA A 222 -23.49 11.92 -25.52
CA ALA A 222 -23.78 13.01 -26.45
C ALA A 222 -25.02 13.82 -25.99
N THR A 223 -24.82 15.09 -25.62
CA THR A 223 -25.69 16.20 -26.03
C THR A 223 -24.81 17.30 -26.64
N SER A 224 -25.20 17.75 -27.83
CA SER A 224 -24.41 18.58 -28.73
C SER A 224 -24.41 20.08 -28.38
N SER A 225 -23.28 20.77 -28.60
CA SER A 225 -23.22 22.07 -29.33
C SER A 225 -21.78 22.46 -29.70
N PRO A 226 -21.57 23.23 -30.79
CA PRO A 226 -20.28 23.36 -31.46
C PRO A 226 -19.43 24.51 -30.90
N GLY A 227 -18.14 24.26 -30.75
CA GLY A 227 -17.13 25.26 -30.40
C GLY A 227 -15.73 24.68 -30.50
N ALA A 228 -15.23 24.52 -31.74
CA ALA A 228 -13.88 24.02 -31.96
C ALA A 228 -12.85 25.06 -31.47
N VAL A 229 -12.10 24.72 -30.42
CA VAL A 229 -10.84 25.40 -30.10
C VAL A 229 -9.71 24.58 -30.74
N VAL A 230 -9.08 25.16 -31.76
CA VAL A 230 -7.87 24.62 -32.38
C VAL A 230 -6.70 24.91 -31.43
N VAL A 231 -6.12 23.86 -30.83
CA VAL A 231 -4.86 23.95 -30.09
C VAL A 231 -3.74 23.45 -31.01
N PRO A 232 -2.63 24.19 -31.22
CA PRO A 232 -1.53 23.72 -32.05
C PRO A 232 -0.81 22.54 -31.41
N ALA A 233 -0.40 21.58 -32.25
CA ALA A 233 0.23 20.34 -31.84
C ALA A 233 1.56 20.56 -31.10
N PRO A 234 1.81 19.90 -29.95
CA PRO A 234 3.17 19.76 -29.44
C PRO A 234 3.96 18.85 -30.39
N THR A 235 5.19 19.28 -30.65
CA THR A 235 6.18 18.64 -31.52
C THR A 235 6.40 17.17 -31.18
N ALA A 236 6.54 16.37 -32.24
CA ALA A 236 6.61 14.92 -32.25
C ALA A 236 7.51 14.29 -31.18
N ASN A 237 6.98 13.26 -30.51
CA ASN A 237 7.79 12.26 -29.84
C ASN A 237 8.09 11.14 -30.86
N PRO A 238 9.35 10.73 -31.07
CA PRO A 238 9.72 9.80 -32.13
C PRO A 238 9.32 8.36 -31.80
N THR A 239 8.51 7.81 -32.69
CA THR A 239 8.48 6.41 -33.20
C THR A 239 8.42 5.23 -32.22
N GLY A 240 7.32 4.48 -32.36
CA GLY A 240 7.45 3.07 -32.77
C GLY A 240 7.43 2.02 -31.67
N SER A 241 6.27 1.79 -31.03
CA SER A 241 5.91 0.45 -30.57
C SER A 241 4.40 0.41 -30.44
N GLY A 242 3.74 -0.37 -31.31
CA GLY A 242 2.32 -0.66 -31.18
C GLY A 242 2.06 -1.29 -29.82
N TYR A 243 1.36 -0.56 -28.95
CA TYR A 243 0.89 -1.09 -27.68
C TYR A 243 -0.63 -1.27 -27.75
N GLN A 244 -1.06 -2.52 -27.79
CA GLN A 244 -2.46 -2.92 -27.60
C GLN A 244 -2.76 -2.87 -26.10
N PRO A 245 -3.90 -2.28 -25.66
CA PRO A 245 -4.33 -2.41 -24.27
C PRO A 245 -4.59 -3.89 -23.98
N TYR A 246 -3.91 -4.46 -22.98
CA TYR A 246 -4.14 -5.86 -22.64
C TYR A 246 -5.46 -6.03 -21.89
N SER A 247 -6.30 -6.90 -22.45
CA SER A 247 -7.57 -7.37 -21.93
C SER A 247 -7.35 -8.52 -20.93
N ALA A 248 -7.81 -8.37 -19.68
CA ALA A 248 -7.88 -9.44 -18.66
C ALA A 248 -6.55 -10.18 -18.34
N PRO A 249 -6.40 -10.84 -17.18
CA PRO A 249 -5.17 -11.59 -16.89
C PRO A 249 -4.99 -12.77 -17.86
N VAL A 250 -3.77 -12.93 -18.39
CA VAL A 250 -3.39 -14.09 -19.24
C VAL A 250 -3.36 -15.33 -18.38
N THR A 251 -4.38 -16.18 -18.50
CA THR A 251 -4.43 -17.48 -17.80
C THR A 251 -3.57 -18.56 -18.46
N ASP A 252 -3.03 -18.28 -19.66
CA ASP A 252 -2.18 -19.20 -20.42
C ASP A 252 -0.68 -18.86 -20.27
N PRO A 253 0.13 -19.73 -19.65
CA PRO A 253 1.56 -19.50 -19.47
C PRO A 253 2.36 -19.43 -20.78
N ALA A 254 1.84 -19.94 -21.90
CA ALA A 254 2.51 -19.88 -23.20
C ALA A 254 2.39 -18.51 -23.90
N LYS A 255 1.54 -17.60 -23.40
CA LYS A 255 1.30 -16.26 -23.98
C LYS A 255 1.97 -15.13 -23.21
N ARG A 256 2.81 -15.43 -22.23
CA ARG A 256 3.60 -14.41 -21.51
C ARG A 256 4.74 -13.91 -22.41
N VAL A 257 4.87 -12.59 -22.52
CA VAL A 257 6.06 -11.97 -23.13
C VAL A 257 7.26 -12.31 -22.25
N PRO A 258 8.35 -12.89 -22.80
CA PRO A 258 9.52 -13.23 -22.00
C PRO A 258 10.19 -11.97 -21.45
N PRO A 259 10.80 -12.04 -20.25
CA PRO A 259 11.50 -10.89 -19.68
C PRO A 259 12.63 -10.43 -20.61
N PRO A 260 12.91 -9.11 -20.66
CA PRO A 260 14.03 -8.61 -21.45
C PRO A 260 15.33 -9.26 -20.96
N ALA A 261 16.18 -9.65 -21.91
CA ALA A 261 17.47 -10.24 -21.61
C ALA A 261 18.30 -9.24 -20.77
N LYS A 262 18.93 -9.75 -19.70
CA LYS A 262 19.84 -8.97 -18.87
C LYS A 262 21.02 -8.45 -19.72
N PRO A 263 21.53 -7.24 -19.45
CA PRO A 263 22.71 -6.71 -20.13
C PRO A 263 23.96 -7.55 -19.87
#